data_AF-C0FY63-F1
#
_entry.id   AF-C0FY63-F1
#
_cell.length_a   1.000
_cell.length_b   1.000
_cell.length_c   1.000
_cell.angle_alpha   90.00
_cell.angle_beta   90.00
_cell.angle_gamma   90.00
#
_symmetry.space_group_name_H-M   'P 1'
#
loop_
_entity.id
_entity.type
_entity.pdbx_description
1 polymer ?
#
loop_
_entity_poly.entity_id
_entity_poly.type
_entity_poly.pdbx_seq_one_letter_code
_entity_poly.pdbx_strand_id
1 'polypeptide(L)'
;MATWNSRGLRGSTLEEFINRTNEKYLENGLALIQKVPTPITPINIDKATRHITLAYFDQKSTVDYIGAVQGIPVCFDAKECNTDTFPLQNIHEHQVVFMENFEKQMGIAFFLI
;
A
#
# COMPACT_ATOMS: atom_id res chain seq x y z
N MET A 1 5.84 -27.23 6.98
CA MET A 1 4.49 -26.91 6.48
C MET A 1 3.68 -26.26 7.59
N ALA A 2 3.81 -24.94 7.72
CA ALA A 2 2.92 -24.14 8.57
C ALA A 2 1.73 -23.71 7.71
N THR A 3 0.52 -24.04 8.15
CA THR A 3 -0.73 -23.83 7.42
C THR A 3 -1.22 -22.39 7.58
N TRP A 4 -1.23 -21.66 6.46
CA TRP A 4 -1.68 -20.29 6.32
C TRP A 4 -3.20 -20.24 6.23
N ASN A 5 -3.88 -19.96 7.35
CA ASN A 5 -5.34 -20.06 7.47
C ASN A 5 -6.00 -18.76 7.94
N SER A 6 -5.77 -17.66 7.20
CA SER A 6 -6.61 -16.46 7.31
C SER A 6 -6.70 -15.75 5.96
N ARG A 7 -7.90 -15.80 5.35
CA ARG A 7 -8.26 -15.19 4.06
C ARG A 7 -8.19 -13.65 4.01
N GLY A 8 -7.75 -12.98 5.06
CA GLY A 8 -7.82 -11.52 5.20
C GLY A 8 -6.51 -10.74 5.00
N LEU A 9 -5.37 -11.40 4.72
CA LEU A 9 -4.04 -10.75 4.67
C LEU A 9 -3.17 -11.21 3.48
N ARG A 10 -3.79 -11.70 2.40
CA ARG A 10 -3.04 -12.00 1.16
C ARG A 10 -2.91 -10.71 0.36
N GLY A 11 -1.70 -10.15 0.30
CA GLY A 11 -1.36 -9.19 -0.75
C GLY A 11 -1.67 -9.81 -2.11
N SER A 12 -2.14 -9.01 -3.05
CA SER A 12 -2.43 -9.48 -4.40
C SER A 12 -1.16 -9.91 -5.14
N THR A 13 -1.29 -10.71 -6.20
CA THR A 13 -0.15 -11.06 -7.07
C THR A 13 0.52 -9.80 -7.63
N LEU A 14 -0.28 -8.78 -7.94
CA LEU A 14 0.21 -7.47 -8.34
C LEU A 14 1.07 -6.83 -7.24
N GLU A 15 0.61 -6.88 -5.99
CA GLU A 15 1.36 -6.37 -4.84
C GLU A 15 2.72 -7.06 -4.68
N GLU A 16 2.77 -8.39 -4.82
CA GLU A 16 4.02 -9.15 -4.75
C GLU A 16 5.01 -8.71 -5.84
N PHE A 17 4.52 -8.51 -7.06
CA PHE A 17 5.36 -8.03 -8.17
C PHE A 17 5.85 -6.60 -7.96
N ILE A 18 5.02 -5.71 -7.42
CA ILE A 18 5.43 -4.34 -7.08
C ILE A 18 6.51 -4.37 -6.00
N ASN A 19 6.30 -5.13 -4.92
CA ASN A 19 7.27 -5.23 -3.83
C ASN A 19 8.63 -5.72 -4.33
N ARG A 20 8.65 -6.80 -5.12
CA ARG A 20 9.87 -7.32 -5.72
C ARG A 20 10.53 -6.34 -6.70
N THR A 21 9.74 -5.55 -7.41
CA THR A 21 10.26 -4.52 -8.34
C THR A 21 10.88 -3.36 -7.58
N ASN A 22 10.24 -2.91 -6.51
CA ASN A 22 10.76 -1.86 -5.63
C ASN A 22 12.05 -2.30 -4.93
N GLU A 23 12.15 -3.56 -4.49
CA GLU A 23 13.39 -4.14 -3.97
C GLU A 23 14.52 -4.06 -5.00
N LYS A 24 14.26 -4.44 -6.25
CA LYS A 24 15.25 -4.28 -7.32
C LYS A 24 15.65 -2.83 -7.55
N TYR A 25 14.72 -1.88 -7.50
CA TYR A 25 15.06 -0.46 -7.64
C TYR A 25 15.96 0.01 -6.49
N LEU A 26 15.71 -0.46 -5.27
CA LEU A 26 16.52 -0.15 -4.10
C LEU A 26 17.93 -0.74 -4.21
N GLU A 27 18.05 -2.02 -4.55
CA GLU A 27 19.33 -2.74 -4.71
C GLU A 27 20.23 -2.10 -5.77
N ASN A 28 19.62 -1.59 -6.84
CA ASN A 28 20.34 -0.90 -7.92
C ASN A 28 20.51 0.61 -7.69
N GLY A 29 20.06 1.16 -6.56
CA GLY A 29 20.15 2.59 -6.25
C GLY A 29 19.35 3.50 -7.19
N LEU A 30 18.30 2.97 -7.83
CA LEU A 30 17.45 3.69 -8.79
C LEU A 30 16.34 4.48 -8.10
N ALA A 31 15.70 3.87 -7.10
CA ALA A 31 14.62 4.48 -6.34
C ALA A 31 14.51 3.87 -4.94
N LEU A 32 13.98 4.64 -4.00
CA LEU A 32 13.60 4.19 -2.66
C LEU A 32 12.09 4.35 -2.52
N ILE A 33 11.35 3.24 -2.62
CA ILE A 33 9.89 3.21 -2.55
C ILE A 33 9.49 2.21 -1.48
N GLN A 34 8.59 2.60 -0.59
CA GLN A 34 8.11 1.78 0.52
C GLN A 34 6.59 1.64 0.47
N LYS A 35 6.12 0.46 0.87
CA LYS A 35 4.70 0.22 1.11
C LYS A 35 4.27 0.90 2.40
N VAL A 36 3.18 1.66 2.36
CA VAL A 36 2.56 2.25 3.53
C VAL A 36 1.79 1.15 4.27
N PRO A 37 2.08 0.88 5.56
CA PRO A 37 1.35 -0.13 6.30
C PRO A 37 -0.10 0.32 6.51
N THR A 38 -1.03 -0.62 6.39
CA THR A 38 -2.43 -0.35 6.70
C THR A 38 -2.57 -0.01 8.18
N PRO A 39 -3.16 1.14 8.53
CA PRO A 39 -3.32 1.52 9.93
C PRO A 39 -4.28 0.52 10.59
N ILE A 40 -3.75 -0.27 11.52
CA ILE A 40 -4.53 -1.14 12.39
C ILE A 40 -4.49 -0.58 13.80
N THR A 41 -5.65 -0.50 14.44
CA THR A 41 -5.73 -0.11 15.85
C THR A 41 -6.01 -1.35 16.68
N PRO A 42 -5.05 -1.81 17.52
CA PRO A 42 -5.21 -3.00 18.33
C PRO A 42 -6.21 -2.74 19.46
N ILE A 43 -7.23 -3.59 19.57
CA ILE A 43 -8.25 -3.55 20.63
C ILE A 43 -7.79 -4.34 21.85
N ASN A 44 -7.20 -5.51 21.61
CA ASN A 44 -6.79 -6.41 22.68
C ASN A 44 -5.40 -6.96 22.39
N ILE A 45 -4.50 -6.78 23.36
CA ILE A 45 -3.11 -7.22 23.30
C ILE A 45 -2.93 -8.22 24.43
N ASP A 46 -2.58 -9.45 24.10
CA ASP A 46 -2.14 -10.43 25.09
C ASP A 46 -0.89 -9.89 25.79
N LYS A 47 -0.97 -9.62 27.09
CA LYS A 47 0.11 -8.99 27.87
C LYS A 47 1.33 -9.90 28.05
N ALA A 48 1.18 -11.22 27.91
CA ALA A 48 2.28 -12.17 28.05
C ALA A 48 3.03 -12.38 26.74
N THR A 49 2.31 -12.46 25.61
CA THR A 49 2.93 -12.76 24.30
C THR A 49 3.01 -11.56 23.36
N ARG A 50 2.45 -10.41 23.73
CA ARG A 50 2.31 -9.20 22.89
C ARG A 50 1.61 -9.45 21.55
N HIS A 51 0.80 -10.51 21.46
CA HIS A 51 0.03 -10.80 20.26
C HIS A 51 -1.24 -9.95 20.25
N ILE A 52 -1.49 -9.29 19.12
CA ILE A 52 -2.76 -8.57 18.88
C ILE A 52 -3.80 -9.63 18.53
N THR A 53 -4.78 -9.84 19.41
CA THR A 53 -5.84 -10.85 19.22
C THR A 53 -7.05 -10.28 18.50
N LEU A 54 -7.31 -8.98 18.65
CA LEU A 54 -8.39 -8.24 18.00
C LEU A 54 -7.88 -6.85 17.60
N ALA A 55 -8.11 -6.45 16.36
CA ALA A 55 -7.84 -5.10 15.84
C ALA A 55 -8.99 -4.67 14.94
N TYR A 56 -9.27 -3.36 14.90
CA TYR A 56 -10.07 -2.79 13.82
C TYR A 56 -9.13 -2.07 12.83
N PHE A 57 -9.51 -2.08 11.56
CA PHE A 57 -8.85 -1.27 10.55
C PHE A 57 -9.25 0.17 10.80
N ASP A 58 -8.28 1.04 11.09
CA ASP A 58 -8.58 2.45 11.24
C ASP A 58 -8.90 3.03 9.87
N GLN A 59 -9.90 3.91 9.82
CA GLN A 59 -10.46 4.37 8.56
C GLN A 59 -9.47 5.31 7.83
N LYS A 60 -9.16 4.94 6.57
CA LYS A 60 -8.46 5.68 5.50
C LYS A 60 -6.92 5.52 5.49
N SER A 61 -6.41 4.61 4.66
CA SER A 61 -5.01 4.61 4.22
C SER A 61 -4.81 5.70 3.16
N THR A 62 -3.69 6.42 3.17
CA THR A 62 -3.45 7.51 2.21
C THR A 62 -3.25 6.99 0.79
N VAL A 63 -2.18 6.22 0.58
CA VAL A 63 -1.80 5.56 -0.66
C VAL A 63 -1.02 4.30 -0.31
N ASP A 64 -1.01 3.29 -1.17
CA ASP A 64 -0.30 2.04 -0.90
C ASP A 64 1.23 2.19 -0.91
N TYR A 65 1.79 3.06 -1.75
CA TYR A 65 3.24 3.23 -1.91
C TYR A 65 3.67 4.69 -1.94
N ILE A 66 4.82 4.98 -1.31
CA ILE A 66 5.44 6.30 -1.30
C ILE A 66 6.96 6.18 -1.30
N GLY A 67 7.64 7.13 -1.94
CA GLY A 67 9.08 7.10 -2.07
C GLY A 67 9.67 8.27 -2.83
N ALA A 68 10.92 8.08 -3.26
CA ALA A 68 11.64 9.00 -4.11
C ALA A 68 12.38 8.26 -5.23
N VAL A 69 12.31 8.81 -6.43
CA VAL A 69 13.02 8.36 -7.62
C VAL A 69 13.99 9.48 -8.02
N GLN A 70 15.29 9.28 -7.79
CA GLN A 70 16.34 10.26 -8.17
C GLN A 70 16.06 11.71 -7.72
N GLY A 71 15.52 11.87 -6.51
CA GLY A 71 15.18 13.19 -5.93
C GLY A 71 13.77 13.68 -6.25
N ILE A 72 13.01 12.98 -7.08
CA ILE A 72 11.60 13.28 -7.37
C ILE A 72 10.73 12.49 -6.38
N PRO A 73 9.89 13.14 -5.56
CA PRO A 73 8.92 12.45 -4.72
C PRO A 73 7.91 11.70 -5.59
N VAL A 74 7.66 10.43 -5.28
CA VAL A 74 6.72 9.59 -6.00
C VAL A 74 5.77 8.91 -5.03
N CYS A 75 4.48 8.89 -5.32
CA CYS A 75 3.51 8.07 -4.62
C CYS A 75 2.57 7.38 -5.61
N PHE A 76 2.09 6.19 -5.28
CA PHE A 76 1.11 5.50 -6.12
C PHE A 76 0.28 4.51 -5.33
N ASP A 77 -0.89 4.21 -5.90
CA ASP A 77 -1.81 3.21 -5.38
C ASP A 77 -1.94 2.07 -6.41
N ALA A 78 -1.99 0.83 -5.94
CA ALA A 78 -2.01 -0.33 -6.81
C ALA A 78 -3.39 -1.00 -6.74
N LYS A 79 -4.10 -1.01 -7.86
CA LYS A 79 -5.42 -1.63 -7.96
C LYS A 79 -5.36 -2.77 -8.97
N GLU A 80 -5.96 -3.90 -8.64
CA GLU A 80 -6.16 -4.98 -9.59
C GLU A 80 -7.66 -5.16 -9.88
N CYS A 81 -7.98 -5.57 -11.11
CA CYS A 81 -9.34 -5.89 -11.48
C CYS A 81 -9.37 -7.09 -12.42
N ASN A 82 -10.41 -7.93 -12.29
CA ASN A 82 -10.61 -9.13 -13.11
C ASN A 82 -11.64 -8.92 -14.23
N THR A 83 -12.05 -7.67 -14.49
CA THR A 83 -13.02 -7.31 -15.53
C THR A 83 -12.39 -6.41 -16.58
N ASP A 84 -12.93 -6.44 -17.80
CA ASP A 84 -12.44 -5.65 -18.93
C ASP A 84 -12.55 -4.13 -18.71
N THR A 85 -13.40 -3.70 -17.77
CA THR A 85 -13.54 -2.32 -17.34
C THR A 85 -13.14 -2.18 -15.88
N PHE A 86 -12.36 -1.13 -15.57
CA PHE A 86 -11.96 -0.83 -14.21
C PHE A 86 -13.07 -0.04 -13.49
N PRO A 87 -13.67 -0.57 -12.40
CA PRO A 87 -14.70 0.14 -11.65
C PRO A 87 -14.09 1.32 -10.88
N LEU A 88 -14.48 2.55 -11.21
CA LEU A 88 -14.01 3.76 -10.50
C LEU A 88 -14.33 3.76 -9.01
N GLN A 89 -15.34 2.98 -8.57
CA GLN A 89 -15.69 2.81 -7.16
C GLN A 89 -14.56 2.18 -6.33
N ASN A 90 -13.59 1.50 -6.98
CA ASN A 90 -12.41 0.95 -6.32
C ASN A 90 -11.39 2.04 -5.95
N ILE A 91 -11.53 3.26 -6.48
CA ILE A 91 -10.72 4.42 -6.10
C ILE A 91 -11.45 5.17 -5.01
N HIS A 92 -10.82 5.29 -3.84
CA HIS A 92 -11.41 6.02 -2.74
C HIS A 92 -11.05 7.51 -2.80
N GLU A 93 -12.01 8.39 -2.52
CA GLU A 93 -11.84 9.85 -2.57
C GLU A 93 -10.65 10.35 -1.75
N HIS A 94 -10.41 9.76 -0.57
CA HIS A 94 -9.30 10.16 0.29
C HIS A 94 -7.92 9.89 -0.34
N GLN A 95 -7.80 8.87 -1.20
CA GLN A 95 -6.57 8.57 -1.94
C GLN A 95 -6.32 9.66 -2.99
N VAL A 96 -7.36 10.02 -3.75
CA VAL A 96 -7.30 11.09 -4.75
C VAL A 96 -6.93 12.43 -4.12
N VAL A 97 -7.59 12.80 -3.01
CA VAL A 97 -7.29 14.04 -2.28
C VAL A 97 -5.83 14.06 -1.80
N PHE A 98 -5.29 12.94 -1.35
CA PHE A 98 -3.88 12.85 -0.99
C PHE A 98 -2.97 13.06 -2.20
N MET A 99 -3.25 12.38 -3.32
CA MET A 99 -2.47 12.48 -4.55
C MET A 99 -2.49 13.90 -5.12
N GLU A 100 -3.63 14.57 -5.16
CA GLU A 100 -3.74 15.98 -5.59
C GLU A 100 -2.89 16.91 -4.71
N ASN A 101 -2.89 16.69 -3.39
CA ASN A 101 -2.08 17.48 -2.47
C ASN A 101 -0.58 17.16 -2.60
N PHE A 102 -0.24 15.92 -2.94
CA PHE A 102 1.14 15.49 -3.22
C PHE A 102 1.68 16.15 -4.50
N GLU A 103 0.88 16.21 -5.56
CA GLU A 103 1.25 16.90 -6.81
C GLU A 103 1.43 18.41 -6.61
N LYS A 104 0.64 19.05 -5.75
CA LYS A 104 0.86 20.46 -5.35
C LYS A 104 2.22 20.71 -4.71
N GLN A 105 2.87 19.68 -4.17
CA GLN A 105 4.24 19.73 -3.64
C GLN A 105 5.31 19.32 -4.67
N MET A 106 4.96 19.33 -5.97
CA MET A 106 5.83 18.91 -7.09
C MET A 106 6.20 17.42 -7.08
N GLY A 107 5.42 16.59 -6.38
CA GLY A 107 5.54 15.14 -6.45
C GLY A 107 4.82 14.55 -7.67
N ILE A 108 5.15 13.31 -8.02
CA ILE A 108 4.44 12.54 -9.05
C ILE A 108 3.52 11.54 -8.36
N ALA A 109 2.22 11.59 -8.67
CA ALA A 109 1.23 10.66 -8.16
C ALA A 109 0.59 9.89 -9.32
N PHE A 110 0.42 8.57 -9.19
CA PHE A 110 -0.28 7.77 -10.22
C PHE A 110 -0.99 6.54 -9.65
N PHE A 111 -1.90 5.96 -10.43
CA PHE A 111 -2.47 4.64 -10.16
C PHE A 111 -1.77 3.61 -11.03
N LEU A 112 -1.45 2.45 -10.45
CA LEU A 112 -1.05 1.26 -11.19
C LEU A 112 -2.25 0.30 -11.24
N ILE A 113 -2.77 0.05 -12.45
CA ILE A 113 -3.98 -0.75 -12.71
C ILE A 113 -3.62 -1.93 -13.61
#